data_AF-A0A2V5QAG8-F1
#
_entry.id   AF-A0A2V5QAG8-F1
#
_cell.length_a   1.000
_cell.length_b   1.000
_cell.length_c   1.000
_cell.angle_alpha   90.00
_cell.angle_beta   90.00
_cell.angle_gamma   90.00
#
_symmetry.space_group_name_H-M   'P 1'
#
loop_
_entity.id
_entity.type
_entity.pdbx_description
1 polymer ?
#
loop_
_entity_poly.entity_id
_entity_poly.type
_entity_poly.pdbx_seq_one_letter_code
_entity_poly.pdbx_strand_id
1 'polypeptide(L)'
;PLALTGGILSLWLRGLPFSISAGVGFIALSGVAVLNGVVMVSFISRLRNEGRPLEEAIRLGTITRLRPVLMTALVASLGFLPMALAHGRGAEVQRPLATVVIGGIISSTALTLLVLPVLYRTFHRKERSRSARSFARHDLEEVDRQELPTTVERS
;
A
#
# COMPACT_ATOMS: atom_id res chain seq x y z
N PRO A 1 3.03 -4.04 7.68
CA PRO A 1 1.85 -4.25 8.55
C PRO A 1 0.77 -5.16 7.93
N LEU A 2 0.24 -4.84 6.74
CA LEU A 2 -0.88 -5.59 6.13
C LEU A 2 -0.58 -7.08 5.91
N ALA A 3 0.65 -7.41 5.52
CA ALA A 3 1.10 -8.79 5.32
C ALA A 3 1.32 -9.55 6.63
N LEU A 4 1.82 -8.86 7.66
CA LEU A 4 2.08 -9.46 8.98
C LEU A 4 0.78 -9.99 9.59
N THR A 5 -0.32 -9.24 9.47
CA THR A 5 -1.63 -9.63 9.99
C THR A 5 -2.10 -10.97 9.40
N GLY A 6 -1.96 -11.15 8.09
CA GLY A 6 -2.34 -12.41 7.43
C GLY A 6 -1.45 -13.59 7.80
N GLY A 7 -0.14 -13.37 7.94
CA GLY A 7 0.80 -14.41 8.36
C GLY A 7 0.58 -14.84 9.81
N ILE A 8 0.34 -13.89 10.72
CA ILE A 8 0.04 -14.16 12.14
C ILE A 8 -1.30 -14.91 12.24
N LEU A 9 -2.34 -14.43 11.56
CA LEU A 9 -3.65 -15.07 11.55
C LEU A 9 -3.57 -16.50 11.02
N SER A 10 -2.74 -16.76 10.00
CA SER A 10 -2.61 -18.09 9.42
C SER A 10 -1.86 -19.08 10.31
N LEU A 11 -0.85 -18.62 11.05
CA LEU A 11 -0.21 -19.44 12.10
C LEU A 11 -1.21 -19.77 13.20
N TRP A 12 -1.96 -18.77 13.66
CA TRP A 12 -2.96 -18.94 14.72
C TRP A 12 -4.06 -19.92 14.31
N LEU A 13 -4.63 -19.77 13.11
CA LEU A 13 -5.65 -20.67 12.56
C LEU A 13 -5.15 -22.11 12.39
N ARG A 14 -3.85 -22.31 12.12
CA ARG A 14 -3.24 -23.64 12.01
C ARG A 14 -2.66 -24.17 13.31
N GLY A 15 -2.75 -23.43 14.42
CA GLY A 15 -2.15 -23.81 15.70
C GLY A 15 -0.63 -24.01 15.62
N LEU A 16 0.06 -23.33 14.70
CA LEU A 16 1.50 -23.48 14.51
C LEU A 16 2.26 -22.48 15.39
N PRO A 17 3.37 -22.89 16.02
CA PRO A 17 4.17 -22.00 16.85
C PRO A 17 4.87 -20.93 16.01
N PHE A 18 5.15 -19.79 16.63
CA PHE A 18 6.05 -18.82 16.07
C PHE A 18 7.50 -19.32 16.23
N SER A 19 8.06 -19.86 15.16
CA SER A 19 9.42 -20.41 15.11
C SER A 19 10.39 -19.48 14.37
N ILE A 20 11.70 -19.78 14.45
CA ILE A 20 12.73 -19.06 13.66
C ILE A 20 12.40 -19.12 12.17
N SER A 21 11.91 -20.27 11.68
CA SER A 21 11.52 -20.42 10.27
C SER A 21 10.28 -19.62 9.89
N ALA A 22 9.31 -19.48 10.80
CA ALA A 22 8.20 -18.55 10.61
C ALA A 22 8.71 -17.10 10.48
N GLY A 23 9.70 -16.71 11.31
CA GLY A 23 10.37 -15.41 11.24
C GLY A 23 11.01 -15.13 9.87
N VAL A 24 11.72 -16.11 9.30
CA VAL A 24 12.26 -16.02 7.93
C VAL A 24 11.14 -15.85 6.90
N GLY A 25 10.02 -16.58 7.07
CA GLY A 25 8.81 -16.41 6.26
C GLY A 25 8.26 -14.98 6.30
N PHE A 26 8.21 -14.34 7.47
CA PHE A 26 7.78 -12.94 7.60
C PHE A 26 8.74 -11.95 6.93
N ILE A 27 10.05 -12.20 6.97
CA ILE A 27 11.04 -11.37 6.27
C ILE A 27 10.82 -11.44 4.75
N ALA A 28 10.72 -12.64 4.21
CA ALA A 28 10.45 -12.86 2.79
C ALA A 28 9.13 -12.20 2.36
N LEU A 29 8.08 -12.39 3.17
CA LEU A 29 6.77 -11.80 2.96
C LEU A 29 6.80 -10.27 2.98
N SER A 30 7.59 -9.67 3.88
CA SER A 30 7.77 -8.21 3.94
C SER A 30 8.33 -7.69 2.62
N GLY A 31 9.35 -8.35 2.07
CA GLY A 31 9.93 -8.01 0.76
C GLY A 31 8.90 -8.05 -0.36
N VAL A 32 8.08 -9.11 -0.44
CA VAL A 32 7.00 -9.23 -1.43
C VAL A 32 5.96 -8.11 -1.28
N ALA A 33 5.55 -7.81 -0.05
CA ALA A 33 4.55 -6.77 0.22
C ALA A 33 5.06 -5.37 -0.14
N VAL A 34 6.32 -5.06 0.19
CA VAL A 34 6.95 -3.78 -0.16
C VAL A 34 7.08 -3.66 -1.68
N LEU A 35 7.54 -4.70 -2.37
CA LEU A 35 7.65 -4.70 -3.83
C LEU A 35 6.29 -4.42 -4.48
N ASN A 36 5.25 -5.16 -4.09
CA ASN A 36 3.90 -4.96 -4.64
C ASN A 36 3.37 -3.54 -4.38
N GLY A 37 3.62 -2.98 -3.19
CA GLY A 37 3.23 -1.62 -2.83
C GLY A 37 3.96 -0.56 -3.67
N VAL A 38 5.29 -0.63 -3.75
CA VAL A 38 6.12 0.31 -4.52
C VAL A 38 5.75 0.27 -6.00
N VAL A 39 5.59 -0.92 -6.56
CA VAL A 39 5.24 -1.13 -7.97
C VAL A 39 3.87 -0.55 -8.33
N MET A 40 2.90 -0.58 -7.40
CA MET A 40 1.60 0.07 -7.56
C MET A 40 1.72 1.59 -7.49
N VAL A 41 2.37 2.12 -6.45
CA VAL A 41 2.54 3.58 -6.27
C VAL A 41 3.28 4.20 -7.45
N SER A 42 4.39 3.60 -7.88
CA SER A 42 5.16 4.08 -9.03
C SER A 42 4.34 4.09 -10.32
N PHE A 43 3.42 3.13 -10.49
CA PHE A 43 2.54 3.10 -11.66
C PHE A 43 1.50 4.22 -11.62
N ILE A 44 0.87 4.45 -10.46
CA ILE A 44 -0.07 5.57 -10.28
C ILE A 44 0.66 6.91 -10.46
N SER A 45 1.82 7.09 -9.85
CA SER A 45 2.64 8.31 -10.01
C SER A 45 3.07 8.54 -11.45
N ARG A 46 3.42 7.49 -12.20
CA ARG A 46 3.71 7.60 -13.62
C ARG A 46 2.49 8.09 -14.41
N LEU A 47 1.30 7.52 -14.18
CA LEU A 47 0.06 7.97 -14.83
C LEU A 47 -0.27 9.44 -14.48
N ARG A 48 0.03 9.87 -13.24
CA ARG A 48 -0.10 11.27 -12.82
C ARG A 48 0.85 12.19 -13.56
N ASN A 49 2.11 11.76 -13.76
CA ASN A 49 3.11 12.52 -14.53
C ASN A 49 2.75 12.60 -16.03
N GLU A 50 2.02 11.62 -16.55
CA GLU A 50 1.43 11.63 -17.90
C GLU A 50 0.18 12.55 -17.99
N GLY A 51 -0.15 13.30 -16.93
CA GLY A 51 -1.23 14.29 -16.91
C GLY A 51 -2.61 13.74 -16.53
N ARG A 52 -2.73 12.44 -16.19
CA ARG A 52 -4.04 11.83 -15.86
C ARG A 52 -4.60 12.41 -14.55
N PRO A 53 -5.92 12.66 -14.47
CA PRO A 53 -6.56 13.06 -13.22
C PRO A 53 -6.44 11.94 -12.17
N LEU A 54 -6.38 12.34 -10.90
CA LEU A 54 -6.08 11.45 -9.76
C LEU A 54 -6.95 10.19 -9.73
N GLU A 55 -8.26 10.36 -9.87
CA GLU A 55 -9.22 9.26 -9.79
C GLU A 55 -9.04 8.27 -10.96
N GLU A 56 -8.71 8.77 -12.15
CA GLU A 56 -8.45 7.94 -13.33
C GLU A 56 -7.14 7.18 -13.19
N ALA A 57 -6.08 7.84 -12.70
CA ALA A 57 -4.79 7.21 -12.45
C ALA A 57 -4.90 6.06 -11.41
N ILE A 58 -5.68 6.27 -10.34
CA ILE A 58 -5.93 5.24 -9.33
C ILE A 58 -6.71 4.07 -9.94
N ARG A 59 -7.80 4.35 -10.68
CA ARG A 59 -8.64 3.30 -11.29
C ARG A 59 -7.85 2.47 -12.30
N LEU A 60 -7.16 3.14 -13.23
CA LEU A 60 -6.38 2.49 -14.27
C LEU A 60 -5.19 1.72 -13.69
N GLY A 61 -4.53 2.30 -12.67
CA GLY A 61 -3.43 1.65 -11.97
C GLY A 61 -3.86 0.38 -11.24
N THR A 62 -5.01 0.43 -10.56
CA THR A 62 -5.54 -0.72 -9.82
C THR A 62 -5.95 -1.86 -10.77
N ILE A 63 -6.71 -1.56 -11.83
CA ILE A 63 -7.17 -2.59 -12.80
C ILE A 63 -5.99 -3.25 -13.52
N THR A 64 -5.01 -2.45 -13.96
CA THR A 64 -3.84 -2.96 -14.69
C THR A 64 -2.96 -3.85 -13.80
N ARG A 65 -2.90 -3.57 -12.49
CA ARG A 65 -2.08 -4.34 -11.54
C ARG A 65 -2.79 -5.55 -10.94
N LEU A 66 -4.12 -5.58 -10.94
CA LEU A 66 -4.91 -6.68 -10.38
C LEU A 66 -4.47 -8.04 -10.93
N ARG A 67 -4.37 -8.18 -12.27
CA ARG A 67 -3.98 -9.43 -12.93
C ARG A 67 -2.56 -9.87 -12.56
N PRO A 68 -1.51 -9.04 -12.74
CA PRO A 68 -0.14 -9.39 -12.33
C PRO A 68 -0.01 -9.79 -10.86
N VAL A 69 -0.62 -9.05 -9.94
CA VAL A 69 -0.49 -9.32 -8.50
C VAL A 69 -1.21 -10.63 -8.12
N LEU A 70 -2.39 -10.89 -8.68
CA LEU A 70 -3.08 -12.16 -8.48
C LEU A 70 -2.27 -13.34 -9.05
N MET A 71 -1.68 -13.19 -10.24
CA MET A 71 -0.85 -14.22 -10.86
C MET A 71 0.34 -14.59 -9.96
N THR A 72 1.09 -13.62 -9.45
CA THR A 72 2.24 -13.89 -8.57
C THR A 72 1.79 -14.47 -7.22
N ALA A 73 0.67 -14.00 -6.68
CA ALA A 73 0.11 -14.53 -5.44
C ALA A 73 -0.31 -16.00 -5.57
N LEU A 74 -0.95 -16.36 -6.68
CA LEU A 74 -1.37 -17.74 -6.98
C LEU A 74 -0.17 -18.65 -7.16
N VAL A 75 0.80 -18.26 -8.00
CA VAL A 75 2.03 -19.05 -8.25
C VAL A 75 2.78 -19.31 -6.95
N ALA A 76 3.00 -18.27 -6.14
CA ALA A 76 3.66 -18.42 -4.85
C ALA A 76 2.85 -19.35 -3.92
N SER A 77 1.54 -19.12 -3.78
CA SER A 77 0.71 -19.92 -2.88
C SER A 77 0.68 -21.39 -3.25
N LEU A 78 0.59 -21.71 -4.55
CA LEU A 78 0.63 -23.08 -5.05
C LEU A 78 2.01 -23.72 -4.86
N GLY A 79 3.09 -22.97 -5.06
CA GLY A 79 4.46 -23.45 -4.83
C GLY A 79 4.74 -23.82 -3.38
N PHE A 80 4.14 -23.11 -2.42
CA PHE A 80 4.27 -23.39 -0.98
C PHE A 80 3.24 -24.39 -0.44
N LEU A 81 2.21 -24.75 -1.22
CA LEU A 81 1.14 -25.65 -0.79
C LEU A 81 1.64 -27.05 -0.33
N PRO A 82 2.51 -27.77 -1.08
CA PRO A 82 3.00 -29.07 -0.62
C PRO A 82 3.85 -28.96 0.65
N MET A 83 4.64 -27.90 0.77
CA MET A 83 5.47 -27.61 1.94
C MET A 83 4.62 -27.33 3.19
N ALA A 84 3.51 -26.62 3.02
CA ALA A 84 2.54 -26.36 4.07
C ALA A 84 1.82 -27.62 4.57
N LEU A 85 1.68 -28.65 3.72
CA LEU A 85 0.98 -29.90 4.02
C LEU A 85 1.92 -31.07 4.30
N ALA A 86 3.25 -30.90 4.21
CA ALA A 86 4.21 -31.98 4.36
C ALA A 86 4.14 -32.63 5.75
N HIS A 87 4.07 -33.95 5.87
CA HIS A 87 4.07 -34.71 7.13
C HIS A 87 5.31 -35.62 7.15
N GLY A 88 6.41 -35.18 7.78
CA GLY A 88 7.67 -35.94 7.79
C GLY A 88 8.83 -35.17 8.43
N ARG A 89 10.06 -35.72 8.35
CA ARG A 89 11.27 -35.07 8.86
C ARG A 89 11.48 -33.70 8.20
N GLY A 90 11.78 -32.68 9.01
CA GLY A 90 11.94 -31.29 8.56
C GLY A 90 10.63 -30.50 8.40
N ALA A 91 9.45 -31.14 8.50
CA ALA A 91 8.16 -30.45 8.40
C ALA A 91 7.96 -29.40 9.52
N GLU A 92 8.60 -29.59 10.67
CA GLU A 92 8.60 -28.65 11.80
C GLU A 92 9.16 -27.26 11.43
N VAL A 93 10.11 -27.21 10.50
CA VAL A 93 10.71 -25.95 10.01
C VAL A 93 9.94 -25.44 8.80
N GLN A 94 9.50 -26.35 7.92
CA GLN A 94 8.91 -26.00 6.64
C GLN A 94 7.45 -25.51 6.74
N ARG A 95 6.62 -26.15 7.58
CA ARG A 95 5.19 -25.78 7.69
C ARG A 95 4.97 -24.37 8.21
N PRO A 96 5.66 -23.89 9.27
CA PRO A 96 5.44 -22.53 9.76
C PRO A 96 5.85 -21.49 8.71
N LEU A 97 6.99 -21.71 8.04
CA LEU A 97 7.46 -20.83 6.96
C LEU A 97 6.44 -20.75 5.81
N ALA A 98 6.03 -21.90 5.27
CA ALA A 98 5.09 -21.95 4.15
C ALA A 98 3.73 -21.36 4.53
N THR A 99 3.23 -21.64 5.74
CA THR A 99 1.96 -21.12 6.23
C THR A 99 1.95 -19.60 6.31
N VAL A 100 3.02 -19.00 6.86
CA VAL A 100 3.15 -17.54 6.98
C VAL A 100 3.16 -16.89 5.60
N VAL A 101 3.94 -17.44 4.67
CA VAL A 101 4.09 -16.88 3.32
C VAL A 101 2.77 -16.94 2.56
N ILE A 102 2.07 -18.09 2.54
CA ILE A 102 0.77 -18.24 1.87
C ILE A 102 -0.25 -17.27 2.46
N GLY A 103 -0.45 -17.32 3.77
CA GLY A 103 -1.44 -16.50 4.46
C GLY A 103 -1.17 -15.00 4.31
N GLY A 104 0.10 -14.64 4.45
CA GLY A 104 0.58 -13.29 4.27
C GLY A 104 0.39 -12.75 2.87
N ILE A 105 0.69 -13.55 1.83
CA ILE A 105 0.54 -13.13 0.44
C ILE A 105 -0.93 -12.93 0.09
N ILE A 106 -1.81 -13.86 0.47
CA ILE A 106 -3.26 -13.77 0.19
C ILE A 106 -3.83 -12.51 0.86
N SER A 107 -3.60 -12.35 2.16
CA SER A 107 -4.09 -11.21 2.91
C SER A 107 -3.48 -9.90 2.41
N SER A 108 -2.16 -9.84 2.20
CA SER A 108 -1.50 -8.61 1.75
C SER A 108 -1.89 -8.22 0.34
N THR A 109 -2.15 -9.16 -0.55
CA THR A 109 -2.60 -8.89 -1.91
C THR A 109 -3.97 -8.23 -1.89
N ALA A 110 -4.93 -8.85 -1.18
CA ALA A 110 -6.27 -8.30 -1.03
C ALA A 110 -6.23 -6.91 -0.37
N LEU A 111 -5.48 -6.79 0.73
CA LEU A 111 -5.38 -5.51 1.44
C LEU A 111 -4.58 -4.47 0.65
N THR A 112 -3.56 -4.81 -0.13
CA THR A 112 -2.82 -3.82 -0.95
C THR A 112 -3.68 -3.29 -2.09
N LEU A 113 -4.44 -4.16 -2.75
CA LEU A 113 -5.34 -3.72 -3.83
C LEU A 113 -6.52 -2.88 -3.32
N LEU A 114 -6.93 -3.02 -2.06
CA LEU A 114 -8.03 -2.24 -1.47
C LEU A 114 -7.54 -1.00 -0.69
N VAL A 115 -6.56 -1.18 0.20
CA VAL A 115 -6.09 -0.15 1.12
C VAL A 115 -5.21 0.87 0.41
N LEU A 116 -4.34 0.44 -0.50
CA LEU A 116 -3.41 1.34 -1.18
C LEU A 116 -4.09 2.40 -2.08
N PRO A 117 -5.10 2.09 -2.91
CA PRO A 117 -5.80 3.13 -3.67
C PRO A 117 -6.58 4.09 -2.76
N VAL A 118 -7.16 3.60 -1.67
CA VAL A 118 -7.87 4.44 -0.68
C VAL A 118 -6.90 5.38 0.05
N LEU A 119 -5.74 4.88 0.46
CA LEU A 119 -4.69 5.70 1.06
C LEU A 119 -4.20 6.75 0.06
N TYR A 120 -3.85 6.36 -1.17
CA TYR A 120 -3.37 7.29 -2.18
C TYR A 120 -4.36 8.42 -2.45
N ARG A 121 -5.66 8.10 -2.55
CA ARG A 121 -6.75 9.08 -2.67
C ARG A 121 -6.79 10.05 -1.49
N THR A 122 -6.66 9.55 -0.26
CA THR A 122 -6.75 10.36 0.96
C THR A 122 -5.57 11.31 1.12
N PHE A 123 -4.35 10.83 0.86
CA PHE A 123 -3.13 11.65 0.94
C PHE A 123 -3.10 12.74 -0.14
N HIS A 124 -3.43 12.42 -1.39
CA HIS A 124 -3.41 13.41 -2.49
C HIS A 124 -4.60 14.39 -2.45
N ARG A 125 -5.75 13.99 -1.90
CA ARG A 125 -6.86 14.95 -1.66
C ARG A 125 -6.48 16.01 -0.63
N LYS A 126 -5.64 15.65 0.34
CA LYS A 126 -5.17 16.56 1.40
C LYS A 126 -4.19 17.61 0.86
N GLU A 127 -3.34 17.26 -0.10
CA GLU A 127 -2.43 18.20 -0.77
C GLU A 127 -3.18 19.26 -1.59
N ARG A 128 -4.17 18.86 -2.41
CA ARG A 128 -4.95 19.82 -3.20
C ARG A 128 -5.73 20.82 -2.32
N SER A 129 -6.22 20.34 -1.18
CA SER A 129 -6.91 21.17 -0.19
C SER A 129 -5.95 22.08 0.60
N ARG A 130 -4.66 21.74 0.71
CA ARG A 130 -3.64 22.60 1.32
C ARG A 130 -3.17 23.70 0.35
N SER A 131 -2.90 23.37 -0.92
CA SER A 131 -2.55 24.38 -1.93
C SER A 131 -3.67 25.37 -2.20
N ALA A 132 -4.93 24.91 -2.28
CA ALA A 132 -6.07 25.81 -2.46
C ALA A 132 -6.26 26.79 -1.29
N ARG A 133 -6.01 26.34 -0.05
CA ARG A 133 -6.06 27.21 1.14
C ARG A 133 -4.84 28.14 1.25
N SER A 134 -3.68 27.73 0.74
CA SER A 134 -2.49 28.57 0.68
C SER A 134 -2.67 29.70 -0.32
N PHE A 135 -3.23 29.40 -1.51
CA PHE A 135 -3.55 30.42 -2.52
C PHE A 135 -4.62 31.39 -2.02
N ALA A 136 -5.74 30.89 -1.49
CA ALA A 136 -6.79 31.74 -0.95
C ALA A 136 -6.34 32.61 0.24
N ARG A 137 -5.35 32.18 1.04
CA ARG A 137 -4.75 33.03 2.08
C ARG A 137 -3.85 34.12 1.50
N HIS A 138 -3.06 33.79 0.48
CA HIS A 138 -2.20 34.76 -0.20
C HIS A 138 -3.03 35.86 -0.87
N ASP A 139 -4.12 35.50 -1.55
CA ASP A 139 -5.02 36.46 -2.21
C ASP A 139 -5.71 37.38 -1.18
N LEU A 140 -6.10 36.84 -0.01
CA LEU A 140 -6.71 37.64 1.07
C LEU A 140 -5.69 38.57 1.76
N GLU A 141 -4.44 38.14 1.91
CA GLU A 141 -3.35 39.00 2.44
C GLU A 141 -2.90 40.09 1.45
N GLU A 142 -3.08 39.87 0.13
CA GLU A 142 -2.78 40.87 -0.90
C GLU A 142 -3.87 41.95 -0.99
N VAL A 143 -5.15 41.56 -0.89
CA VAL A 143 -6.30 42.49 -0.89
C VAL A 143 -6.31 43.37 0.36
N ASP A 144 -6.05 42.81 1.56
CA ASP A 144 -5.97 43.57 2.82
C ASP A 144 -4.82 44.59 2.82
N ARG A 145 -3.70 44.28 2.14
CA ARG A 145 -2.57 45.21 1.98
C ARG A 145 -2.87 46.37 1.03
N GLN A 146 -3.84 46.20 0.14
CA GLN A 146 -4.23 47.20 -0.85
C GLN A 146 -5.35 48.12 -0.33
N GLU A 147 -6.03 47.74 0.76
CA GLU A 147 -7.10 48.50 1.43
C GLU A 147 -6.64 49.35 2.64
N LEU A 148 -5.34 49.55 2.87
CA LEU A 148 -4.89 50.57 3.83
C LEU A 148 -4.84 51.96 3.13
N PRO A 149 -5.85 52.83 3.29
CA PRO A 149 -5.75 54.19 2.80
C PRO A 149 -4.73 54.95 3.63
N THR A 150 -3.53 55.19 3.08
CA THR A 150 -2.76 56.38 3.45
C THR A 150 -3.35 57.57 2.70
N THR A 151 -4.62 57.89 2.99
CA THR A 151 -5.23 59.18 2.68
C THR A 151 -5.24 60.00 3.98
N VAL A 152 -4.06 60.48 4.36
CA VAL A 152 -3.82 61.58 5.30
C VAL A 152 -2.44 62.10 4.87
N GLU A 153 -2.18 63.28 4.33
CA GLU A 153 -2.91 64.54 4.22
C GLU A 153 -2.18 65.33 3.11
N ARG A 154 -2.90 65.95 2.16
CA ARG A 154 -2.37 67.05 1.37
C ARG A 154 -2.46 68.30 2.23
N SER A 155 -1.35 69.00 2.45
CA SER A 155 -1.24 70.47 2.35
C SER A 155 0.16 70.93 2.75
#